data_AF-A0A6L7HV02-F1
#
_entry.id   AF-A0A6L7HV02-F1
#
_cell.length_a   1.000
_cell.length_b   1.000
_cell.length_c   1.000
_cell.angle_alpha   90.00
_cell.angle_beta   90.00
_cell.angle_gamma   90.00
#
_symmetry.space_group_name_H-M   'P 1'
#
loop_
_entity.id
_entity.type
_entity.pdbx_description
1 polymer ?
#
loop_
_entity_poly.entity_id
_entity_poly.type
_entity_poly.pdbx_seq_one_letter_code
_entity_poly.pdbx_strand_id
1 'polypeptide(L)'
;MKLAKEFYRLPQSFDVERLQQELSAFHEDDWRAHHESFKGNSAIALISVGGSFNNEFKGPMSPTPALLQSPYLQQVIASFGEVIGRSRLMRLAPGCEVPLHSDINYHWHNRVRIHIPIVTDEAVQFHCDDKQVHMGAGECWIFDSWKYHKVVNNSDKMRVHLVIDTMGSSRFWQMVNEASLAYGDLDDPSFKPKHLSYIPEKPAEIITEKVNFPLVMPPSEVRLLTQELSAQIQSAADSASEASLTFIKLLNDFALDWQELWSQFGDDKAGWDAFHRLRQQTLAQAAPLEQQVMVDSQTSAMKILVHLIMGPAMSPELAQVNTAAPQSAPTPSPPLSAQTRPATSSQAGSAMKKLQPEPGLTRNSPCPCGSGKKYKQCHGQLN
;
A
#
# COMPACT_ATOMS: atom_id res chain seq x y z
N MET A 1 -10.30 -4.52 1.46
CA MET A 1 -11.73 -4.52 1.05
C MET A 1 -12.27 -5.94 1.21
N LYS A 2 -13.44 -6.10 1.84
CA LYS A 2 -14.07 -7.42 2.05
C LYS A 2 -14.75 -7.90 0.75
N LEU A 3 -14.69 -9.19 0.45
CA LEU A 3 -15.34 -9.81 -0.71
C LEU A 3 -16.45 -10.77 -0.27
N ALA A 4 -17.41 -11.08 -1.15
CA ALA A 4 -18.49 -12.03 -0.85
C ALA A 4 -18.04 -13.51 -0.90
N LYS A 5 -16.85 -13.78 -1.44
CA LYS A 5 -16.19 -15.09 -1.57
C LYS A 5 -14.69 -14.91 -1.38
N GLU A 6 -14.01 -15.97 -0.95
CA GLU A 6 -12.60 -15.92 -0.56
C GLU A 6 -11.68 -15.59 -1.74
N PHE A 7 -11.97 -16.14 -2.93
CA PHE A 7 -11.21 -15.95 -4.16
C PHE A 7 -12.14 -15.65 -5.33
N TYR A 8 -11.64 -14.85 -6.29
CA TYR A 8 -12.23 -14.70 -7.62
C TYR A 8 -11.14 -14.76 -8.70
N ARG A 9 -11.43 -15.47 -9.79
CA ARG A 9 -10.65 -15.44 -11.04
C ARG A 9 -11.30 -14.45 -12.00
N LEU A 10 -10.61 -13.36 -12.29
CA LEU A 10 -11.07 -12.28 -13.16
C LEU A 10 -10.98 -12.69 -14.65
N PRO A 11 -11.85 -12.15 -15.55
CA PRO A 11 -11.93 -12.50 -16.97
C PRO A 11 -10.77 -11.98 -17.83
N GLN A 12 -9.56 -11.86 -17.29
CA GLN A 12 -8.36 -11.52 -18.03
C GLN A 12 -7.36 -12.67 -17.98
N SER A 13 -6.65 -12.86 -19.08
CA SER A 13 -5.40 -13.62 -19.09
C SER A 13 -4.32 -12.87 -19.86
N PHE A 14 -3.05 -13.21 -19.59
CA PHE A 14 -1.90 -12.46 -20.05
C PHE A 14 -0.85 -13.38 -20.70
N ASP A 15 -0.03 -12.79 -21.56
CA ASP A 15 1.09 -13.42 -22.28
C ASP A 15 2.22 -13.76 -21.29
N VAL A 16 2.24 -15.03 -20.86
CA VAL A 16 3.17 -15.54 -19.85
C VAL A 16 4.62 -15.47 -20.35
N GLU A 17 4.86 -15.84 -21.61
CA GLU A 17 6.21 -15.83 -22.19
C GLU A 17 6.77 -14.42 -22.22
N ARG A 18 5.97 -13.42 -22.61
CA ARG A 18 6.40 -12.03 -22.57
C ARG A 18 6.61 -11.50 -21.14
N LEU A 19 5.74 -11.86 -20.18
CA LEU A 19 5.95 -11.48 -18.78
C LEU A 19 7.23 -12.08 -18.21
N GLN A 20 7.53 -13.34 -18.53
CA GLN A 20 8.78 -14.01 -18.14
C GLN A 20 10.01 -13.41 -18.84
N GLN A 21 9.87 -12.96 -20.08
CA GLN A 21 10.93 -12.23 -20.79
C GLN A 21 11.23 -10.88 -20.14
N GLU A 22 10.22 -10.08 -19.77
CA GLU A 22 10.44 -8.81 -19.08
C GLU A 22 10.94 -9.02 -17.64
N LEU A 23 10.51 -10.11 -16.98
CA LEU A 23 11.00 -10.50 -15.66
C LEU A 23 12.49 -10.89 -15.68
N SER A 24 12.98 -11.55 -16.73
CA SER A 24 14.38 -11.97 -16.84
C SER A 24 15.36 -10.82 -17.12
N ALA A 25 14.85 -9.64 -17.45
CA ALA A 25 15.65 -8.43 -17.65
C ALA A 25 16.04 -7.70 -16.35
N PHE A 26 15.46 -8.08 -15.20
CA PHE A 26 15.83 -7.54 -13.89
C PHE A 26 17.02 -8.30 -13.28
N HIS A 27 17.91 -7.57 -12.62
CA HIS A 27 19.05 -8.14 -11.90
C HIS A 27 18.66 -8.57 -10.49
N GLU A 28 19.47 -9.43 -9.86
CA GLU A 28 19.22 -9.87 -8.48
C GLU A 28 19.20 -8.68 -7.48
N ASP A 29 20.02 -7.66 -7.73
CA ASP A 29 20.11 -6.44 -6.91
C ASP A 29 18.84 -5.55 -6.98
N ASP A 30 17.98 -5.73 -7.98
CA ASP A 30 16.68 -5.05 -8.05
C ASP A 30 15.69 -5.59 -7.01
N TRP A 31 15.84 -6.86 -6.61
CA TRP A 31 14.98 -7.54 -5.66
C TRP A 31 15.31 -7.15 -4.22
N ARG A 32 14.49 -6.28 -3.64
CA ARG A 32 14.63 -5.91 -2.23
C ARG A 32 13.85 -6.87 -1.34
N ALA A 33 14.39 -7.22 -0.18
CA ALA A 33 13.65 -7.98 0.82
C ALA A 33 12.32 -7.28 1.15
N HIS A 34 11.24 -8.05 1.35
CA HIS A 34 9.95 -7.49 1.75
C HIS A 34 10.10 -6.72 3.08
N HIS A 35 9.28 -5.70 3.32
CA HIS A 35 9.42 -4.88 4.55
C HIS A 35 9.21 -5.68 5.85
N GLU A 36 8.41 -6.76 5.80
CA GLU A 36 8.24 -7.72 6.90
C GLU A 36 9.40 -8.71 7.04
N SER A 37 10.35 -8.71 6.10
CA SER A 37 11.55 -9.55 6.10
C SER A 37 11.28 -11.07 6.21
N PHE A 38 10.10 -11.53 5.76
CA PHE A 38 9.80 -12.96 5.66
C PHE A 38 10.85 -13.68 4.79
N LYS A 39 11.31 -14.84 5.26
CA LYS A 39 12.39 -15.60 4.64
C LYS A 39 12.06 -15.91 3.18
N GLY A 40 12.94 -15.52 2.26
CA GLY A 40 12.76 -15.75 0.83
C GLY A 40 11.69 -14.88 0.15
N ASN A 41 11.08 -13.91 0.85
CA ASN A 41 10.13 -12.97 0.27
C ASN A 41 10.84 -11.67 -0.15
N SER A 42 10.77 -11.33 -1.44
CA SER A 42 11.42 -10.17 -2.04
C SER A 42 10.52 -9.52 -3.09
N ALA A 43 10.77 -8.25 -3.40
CA ALA A 43 9.93 -7.49 -4.32
C ALA A 43 10.71 -6.46 -5.13
N ILE A 44 10.22 -6.20 -6.35
CA ILE A 44 10.56 -5.03 -7.16
C ILE A 44 9.35 -4.11 -7.14
N ALA A 45 9.54 -2.85 -6.71
CA ALA A 45 8.48 -1.84 -6.79
C ALA A 45 8.30 -1.41 -8.25
N LEU A 46 7.06 -1.40 -8.73
CA LEU A 46 6.68 -0.94 -10.08
C LEU A 46 5.99 0.42 -10.02
N ILE A 47 5.06 0.61 -9.08
CA ILE A 47 4.40 1.89 -8.77
C ILE A 47 4.51 2.13 -7.27
N SER A 48 4.98 3.32 -6.88
CA SER A 48 5.32 3.69 -5.51
C SER A 48 5.22 5.21 -5.30
N VAL A 49 5.35 5.64 -4.04
CA VAL A 49 5.36 7.07 -3.70
C VAL A 49 6.51 7.76 -4.44
N GLY A 50 6.18 8.78 -5.23
CA GLY A 50 7.14 9.53 -6.04
C GLY A 50 7.88 8.73 -7.12
N GLY A 51 7.49 7.47 -7.41
CA GLY A 51 8.17 6.63 -8.41
C GLY A 51 9.58 6.20 -8.01
N SER A 52 9.93 6.26 -6.72
CA SER A 52 11.24 5.80 -6.22
C SER A 52 11.16 4.38 -5.66
N PHE A 53 12.29 3.68 -5.57
CA PHE A 53 12.33 2.33 -5.02
C PHE A 53 12.17 2.35 -3.48
N ASN A 54 10.92 2.42 -3.02
CA ASN A 54 10.53 2.48 -1.62
C ASN A 54 9.37 1.53 -1.28
N ASN A 55 9.09 1.40 0.02
CA ASN A 55 7.95 0.67 0.56
C ASN A 55 6.91 1.61 1.20
N GLU A 56 6.97 2.91 0.91
CA GLU A 56 6.09 3.91 1.49
C GLU A 56 4.63 3.68 1.06
N PHE A 57 3.71 4.17 1.89
CA PHE A 57 2.28 4.08 1.67
C PHE A 57 1.65 5.42 1.33
N LYS A 58 2.17 6.52 1.88
CA LYS A 58 1.51 7.83 1.86
C LYS A 58 2.17 8.77 0.86
N GLY A 59 1.38 9.36 -0.04
CA GLY A 59 1.85 10.34 -1.02
C GLY A 59 1.53 9.95 -2.46
N PRO A 60 1.77 10.85 -3.43
CA PRO A 60 1.40 10.65 -4.82
C PRO A 60 2.18 9.47 -5.42
N MET A 61 1.43 8.54 -6.01
CA MET A 61 1.96 7.37 -6.69
C MET A 61 2.44 7.72 -8.11
N SER A 62 3.55 7.12 -8.53
CA SER A 62 4.10 7.24 -9.88
C SER A 62 4.83 5.95 -10.31
N PRO A 63 4.98 5.69 -11.62
CA PRO A 63 5.84 4.62 -12.13
C PRO A 63 7.29 4.75 -11.67
N THR A 64 7.91 3.63 -11.36
CA THR A 64 9.34 3.51 -11.08
C THR A 64 10.14 3.27 -12.38
N PRO A 65 11.48 3.46 -12.37
CA PRO A 65 12.33 3.07 -13.50
C PRO A 65 12.13 1.62 -13.94
N ALA A 66 11.91 0.69 -12.99
CA ALA A 66 11.65 -0.71 -13.28
C ALA A 66 10.36 -0.95 -14.08
N LEU A 67 9.31 -0.15 -13.86
CA LEU A 67 8.11 -0.23 -14.69
C LEU A 67 8.30 0.45 -16.05
N LEU A 68 8.99 1.60 -16.09
CA LEU A 68 9.22 2.36 -17.32
C LEU A 68 10.02 1.57 -18.38
N GLN A 69 10.91 0.66 -17.96
CA GLN A 69 11.66 -0.22 -18.86
C GLN A 69 10.92 -1.51 -19.28
N SER A 70 9.68 -1.72 -18.82
CA SER A 70 8.89 -2.95 -19.06
C SER A 70 7.58 -2.63 -19.80
N PRO A 71 7.59 -2.57 -21.15
CA PRO A 71 6.44 -2.16 -21.96
C PRO A 71 5.20 -3.03 -21.77
N TYR A 72 5.36 -4.35 -21.58
CA TYR A 72 4.21 -5.24 -21.40
C TYR A 72 3.67 -5.19 -19.97
N LEU A 73 4.51 -5.09 -18.94
CA LEU A 73 4.02 -4.79 -17.58
C LEU A 73 3.21 -3.48 -17.54
N GLN A 74 3.61 -2.46 -18.31
CA GLN A 74 2.82 -1.24 -18.45
C GLN A 74 1.47 -1.49 -19.14
N GLN A 75 1.43 -2.25 -20.24
CA GLN A 75 0.18 -2.62 -20.93
C GLN A 75 -0.76 -3.44 -20.05
N VAL A 76 -0.23 -4.37 -19.25
CA VAL A 76 -1.00 -5.18 -18.29
C VAL A 76 -1.62 -4.28 -17.21
N ILE A 77 -0.85 -3.41 -16.58
CA ILE A 77 -1.37 -2.47 -15.56
C ILE A 77 -2.40 -1.50 -16.15
N ALA A 78 -2.12 -0.92 -17.32
CA ALA A 78 -3.04 -0.01 -18.01
C ALA A 78 -4.36 -0.69 -18.44
N SER A 79 -4.33 -2.01 -18.69
CA SER A 79 -5.48 -2.74 -19.25
C SER A 79 -6.73 -2.75 -18.37
N PHE A 80 -6.58 -2.54 -17.06
CA PHE A 80 -7.71 -2.46 -16.13
C PHE A 80 -8.49 -1.14 -16.29
N GLY A 81 -7.86 -0.06 -16.79
CA GLY A 81 -8.50 1.25 -16.90
C GLY A 81 -8.88 1.85 -15.55
N GLU A 82 -8.08 1.57 -14.52
CA GLU A 82 -8.35 1.95 -13.12
C GLU A 82 -7.31 2.94 -12.58
N VAL A 83 -7.63 3.56 -11.44
CA VAL A 83 -6.64 4.34 -10.68
C VAL A 83 -5.78 3.37 -9.87
N ILE A 84 -4.48 3.35 -10.18
CA ILE A 84 -3.52 2.38 -9.63
C ILE A 84 -2.74 2.96 -8.47
N GLY A 85 -2.70 2.22 -7.36
CA GLY A 85 -1.88 2.48 -6.19
C GLY A 85 -0.54 1.76 -6.24
N ARG A 86 -0.12 1.19 -5.11
CA ARG A 86 1.15 0.44 -5.01
C ARG A 86 1.09 -0.81 -5.88
N SER A 87 2.07 -0.98 -6.79
CA SER A 87 2.19 -2.18 -7.63
C SER A 87 3.61 -2.74 -7.57
N ARG A 88 3.75 -4.08 -7.58
CA ARG A 88 5.04 -4.77 -7.37
C ARG A 88 5.13 -6.09 -8.14
N LEU A 89 6.34 -6.51 -8.46
CA LEU A 89 6.64 -7.94 -8.64
C LEU A 89 6.94 -8.52 -7.25
N MET A 90 6.25 -9.59 -6.86
CA MET A 90 6.34 -10.24 -5.55
C MET A 90 6.88 -11.68 -5.71
N ARG A 91 8.12 -11.90 -5.25
CA ARG A 91 8.86 -13.15 -5.36
C ARG A 91 8.96 -13.89 -4.03
N LEU A 92 8.63 -15.17 -4.04
CA LEU A 92 8.74 -16.09 -2.90
C LEU A 92 9.61 -17.30 -3.28
N ALA A 93 10.64 -17.54 -2.49
CA ALA A 93 11.62 -18.60 -2.73
C ALA A 93 11.04 -20.04 -2.58
N PRO A 94 11.70 -21.06 -3.14
CA PRO A 94 11.38 -22.47 -2.90
C PRO A 94 11.31 -22.81 -1.41
N GLY A 95 10.36 -23.66 -1.02
CA GLY A 95 10.17 -24.12 0.36
C GLY A 95 9.92 -23.00 1.38
N CYS A 96 9.48 -21.82 0.95
CA CYS A 96 9.20 -20.67 1.82
C CYS A 96 7.71 -20.32 1.83
N GLU A 97 7.26 -19.64 2.89
CA GLU A 97 5.88 -19.17 3.03
C GLU A 97 5.84 -17.69 3.42
N VAL A 98 4.70 -17.07 3.13
CA VAL A 98 4.23 -15.87 3.85
C VAL A 98 3.26 -16.37 4.92
N PRO A 99 3.50 -16.12 6.21
CA PRO A 99 2.72 -16.70 7.32
C PRO A 99 1.28 -16.18 7.36
N LEU A 100 0.46 -16.75 8.24
CA LEU A 100 -0.93 -16.36 8.42
C LEU A 100 -1.06 -14.90 8.91
N HIS A 101 -1.74 -14.05 8.13
CA HIS A 101 -1.94 -12.62 8.41
C HIS A 101 -3.26 -12.11 7.81
N SER A 102 -3.58 -10.84 8.07
CA SER A 102 -4.69 -10.09 7.48
C SER A 102 -4.20 -8.67 7.20
N ASP A 103 -4.57 -8.11 6.04
CA ASP A 103 -4.09 -6.82 5.50
C ASP A 103 -4.78 -5.62 6.18
N ILE A 104 -4.69 -5.51 7.51
CA ILE A 104 -5.36 -4.49 8.33
C ILE A 104 -4.79 -3.06 8.19
N ASN A 105 -3.95 -2.77 7.20
CA ASN A 105 -3.45 -1.41 6.97
C ASN A 105 -4.54 -0.58 6.27
N TYR A 106 -4.69 0.70 6.66
CA TYR A 106 -5.57 1.66 5.99
C TYR A 106 -5.48 1.64 4.46
N HIS A 107 -4.28 1.47 3.91
CA HIS A 107 -4.09 1.38 2.46
C HIS A 107 -4.91 0.24 1.82
N TRP A 108 -5.13 -0.89 2.50
CA TRP A 108 -5.90 -2.03 1.99
C TRP A 108 -7.36 -2.06 2.45
N HIS A 109 -7.84 -1.07 3.19
CA HIS A 109 -9.28 -0.91 3.48
C HIS A 109 -10.07 -0.69 2.19
N ASN A 110 -9.74 0.38 1.48
CA ASN A 110 -10.43 0.82 0.27
C ASN A 110 -9.84 0.30 -1.06
N ARG A 111 -8.90 -0.66 -1.03
CA ARG A 111 -8.24 -1.18 -2.25
C ARG A 111 -8.46 -2.67 -2.45
N VAL A 112 -8.64 -3.06 -3.71
CA VAL A 112 -8.53 -4.44 -4.18
C VAL A 112 -7.07 -4.70 -4.56
N ARG A 113 -6.59 -5.91 -4.25
CA ARG A 113 -5.28 -6.38 -4.68
C ARG A 113 -5.44 -7.44 -5.76
N ILE A 114 -5.00 -7.11 -6.97
CA ILE A 114 -4.97 -8.03 -8.11
C ILE A 114 -3.65 -8.80 -8.09
N HIS A 115 -3.70 -10.10 -8.32
CA HIS A 115 -2.58 -11.02 -8.47
C HIS A 115 -2.57 -11.60 -9.88
N ILE A 116 -1.43 -11.52 -10.56
CA ILE A 116 -1.18 -12.14 -11.86
C ILE A 116 0.08 -13.02 -11.72
N PRO A 117 -0.04 -14.35 -11.66
CA PRO A 117 1.11 -15.23 -11.56
C PRO A 117 1.93 -15.21 -12.86
N ILE A 118 3.24 -14.96 -12.75
CA ILE A 118 4.17 -14.96 -13.90
C ILE A 118 5.01 -16.24 -13.89
N VAL A 119 5.52 -16.60 -12.71
CA VAL A 119 6.17 -17.88 -12.44
C VAL A 119 5.49 -18.49 -11.23
N THR A 120 4.98 -19.71 -11.38
CA THR A 120 4.18 -20.41 -10.37
C THR A 120 4.30 -21.91 -10.60
N ASP A 121 3.81 -22.70 -9.66
CA ASP A 121 3.83 -24.17 -9.68
C ASP A 121 2.61 -24.68 -8.91
N GLU A 122 2.07 -25.86 -9.23
CA GLU A 122 0.88 -26.41 -8.55
C GLU A 122 1.10 -26.60 -7.04
N ALA A 123 2.35 -26.78 -6.59
CA ALA A 123 2.72 -26.82 -5.17
C ALA A 123 2.75 -25.42 -4.50
N VAL A 124 2.47 -24.34 -5.23
CA VAL A 124 2.16 -23.01 -4.68
C VAL A 124 0.67 -22.93 -4.36
N GLN A 125 0.36 -22.81 -3.07
CA GLN A 125 -1.01 -22.74 -2.57
C GLN A 125 -1.24 -21.43 -1.81
N PHE A 126 -2.25 -20.68 -2.24
CA PHE A 126 -2.81 -19.55 -1.49
C PHE A 126 -3.95 -20.07 -0.62
N HIS A 127 -3.95 -19.72 0.65
CA HIS A 127 -5.03 -20.01 1.58
C HIS A 127 -5.69 -18.70 2.01
N CYS A 128 -7.01 -18.67 2.05
CA CYS A 128 -7.81 -17.57 2.56
C CYS A 128 -8.99 -18.18 3.31
N ASP A 129 -9.09 -17.91 4.62
CA ASP A 129 -10.05 -18.57 5.51
C ASP A 129 -9.86 -20.12 5.48
N ASP A 130 -10.95 -20.88 5.35
CA ASP A 130 -10.94 -22.33 5.17
C ASP A 130 -10.74 -22.78 3.71
N LYS A 131 -10.49 -21.85 2.77
CA LYS A 131 -10.35 -22.12 1.33
C LYS A 131 -8.90 -22.04 0.87
N GLN A 132 -8.58 -22.72 -0.22
CA GLN A 132 -7.27 -22.63 -0.88
C GLN A 132 -7.36 -22.77 -2.39
N VAL A 133 -6.44 -22.11 -3.11
CA VAL A 133 -6.31 -22.23 -4.57
C VAL A 133 -4.83 -22.27 -4.99
N HIS A 134 -4.55 -23.00 -6.07
CA HIS A 134 -3.44 -22.67 -6.95
C HIS A 134 -3.87 -21.54 -7.90
N MET A 135 -2.99 -20.56 -8.13
CA MET A 135 -3.19 -19.53 -9.14
C MET A 135 -2.24 -19.79 -10.31
N GLY A 136 -2.78 -20.08 -11.49
CA GLY A 136 -2.05 -20.49 -12.68
C GLY A 136 -1.36 -19.33 -13.41
N ALA A 137 -0.33 -19.65 -14.20
CA ALA A 137 0.46 -18.65 -14.93
C ALA A 137 -0.40 -17.87 -15.93
N GLY A 138 -0.27 -16.54 -15.92
CA GLY A 138 -1.00 -15.63 -16.80
C GLY A 138 -2.47 -15.42 -16.43
N GLU A 139 -2.97 -16.07 -15.38
CA GLU A 139 -4.32 -15.85 -14.86
C GLU A 139 -4.41 -14.54 -14.06
N CYS A 140 -5.63 -14.06 -13.83
CA CYS A 140 -5.90 -12.84 -13.08
C CYS A 140 -6.78 -13.16 -11.88
N TRP A 141 -6.34 -12.80 -10.67
CA TRP A 141 -6.99 -13.21 -9.42
C TRP A 141 -7.13 -12.05 -8.44
N ILE A 142 -8.19 -12.08 -7.63
CA ILE A 142 -8.33 -11.30 -6.40
C ILE A 142 -8.75 -12.23 -5.26
N PHE A 143 -8.48 -11.85 -4.02
CA PHE A 143 -8.95 -12.57 -2.83
C PHE A 143 -9.26 -11.60 -1.69
N ASP A 144 -10.02 -12.06 -0.70
CA ASP A 144 -10.34 -11.25 0.47
C ASP A 144 -9.15 -11.14 1.43
N SER A 145 -8.31 -10.12 1.25
CA SER A 145 -7.14 -9.90 2.10
C SER A 145 -7.46 -9.46 3.53
N TRP A 146 -8.74 -9.22 3.85
CA TRP A 146 -9.20 -8.93 5.21
C TRP A 146 -9.45 -10.20 6.02
N LYS A 147 -9.77 -11.31 5.35
CA LYS A 147 -9.73 -12.61 5.99
C LYS A 147 -8.29 -13.03 6.28
N TYR A 148 -8.13 -13.93 7.25
CA TYR A 148 -6.84 -14.52 7.55
C TYR A 148 -6.37 -15.39 6.37
N HIS A 149 -5.20 -15.07 5.85
CA HIS A 149 -4.66 -15.66 4.64
C HIS A 149 -3.15 -15.91 4.74
N LYS A 150 -2.66 -16.85 3.95
CA LYS A 150 -1.24 -17.20 3.82
C LYS A 150 -0.94 -17.72 2.42
N VAL A 151 0.34 -17.78 2.05
CA VAL A 151 0.77 -18.47 0.82
C VAL A 151 1.99 -19.31 1.10
N VAL A 152 1.96 -20.56 0.67
CA VAL A 152 3.02 -21.55 0.84
C VAL A 152 3.56 -21.91 -0.55
N ASN A 153 4.87 -21.80 -0.75
CA ASN A 153 5.55 -22.32 -1.93
C ASN A 153 6.27 -23.63 -1.58
N ASN A 154 5.58 -24.77 -1.74
CA ASN A 154 6.16 -26.09 -1.52
C ASN A 154 6.89 -26.65 -2.76
N SER A 155 7.06 -25.85 -3.82
CA SER A 155 7.82 -26.25 -5.01
C SER A 155 9.33 -26.05 -4.84
N ASP A 156 10.10 -26.60 -5.78
CA ASP A 156 11.53 -26.33 -5.98
C ASP A 156 11.79 -25.05 -6.80
N LYS A 157 10.75 -24.33 -7.22
CA LYS A 157 10.82 -23.15 -8.11
C LYS A 157 10.60 -21.83 -7.36
N MET A 158 11.16 -20.77 -7.90
CA MET A 158 10.84 -19.40 -7.50
C MET A 158 9.43 -19.06 -7.98
N ARG A 159 8.56 -18.58 -7.09
CA ARG A 159 7.23 -18.06 -7.42
C ARG A 159 7.31 -16.55 -7.58
N VAL A 160 6.80 -15.99 -8.69
CA VAL A 160 6.70 -14.54 -8.93
C VAL A 160 5.29 -14.18 -9.41
N HIS A 161 4.64 -13.26 -8.71
CA HIS A 161 3.38 -12.65 -9.16
C HIS A 161 3.59 -11.15 -9.41
N LEU A 162 2.99 -10.61 -10.46
CA LEU A 162 2.66 -9.19 -10.51
C LEU A 162 1.48 -8.93 -9.56
N VAL A 163 1.61 -7.92 -8.73
CA VAL A 163 0.60 -7.49 -7.75
C VAL A 163 0.27 -6.02 -7.99
N ILE A 164 -1.02 -5.70 -8.09
CA ILE A 164 -1.53 -4.37 -8.41
C ILE A 164 -2.60 -4.00 -7.37
N ASP A 165 -2.33 -3.02 -6.51
CA ASP A 165 -3.35 -2.44 -5.64
C ASP A 165 -4.16 -1.38 -6.44
N THR A 166 -5.49 -1.46 -6.45
CA THR A 166 -6.39 -0.52 -7.15
C THR A 166 -7.59 -0.12 -6.28
N MET A 167 -8.14 1.08 -6.52
CA MET A 167 -9.36 1.55 -5.83
C MET A 167 -10.63 0.78 -6.23
N GLY A 168 -10.68 0.23 -7.45
CA GLY A 168 -11.82 -0.55 -7.97
C GLY A 168 -13.06 0.31 -8.27
N SER A 169 -13.15 0.86 -9.48
CA SER A 169 -14.33 1.59 -9.97
C SER A 169 -15.58 0.70 -10.08
N SER A 170 -16.74 1.32 -10.32
CA SER A 170 -17.99 0.57 -10.58
C SER A 170 -17.88 -0.43 -11.72
N ARG A 171 -17.10 -0.12 -12.77
CA ARG A 171 -16.81 -1.03 -13.89
C ARG A 171 -15.94 -2.22 -13.47
N PHE A 172 -14.96 -2.00 -12.60
CA PHE A 172 -14.17 -3.08 -12.02
C PHE A 172 -15.08 -4.02 -11.22
N TRP A 173 -15.99 -3.48 -10.42
CA TRP A 173 -16.93 -4.28 -9.64
C TRP A 173 -18.00 -4.99 -10.47
N GLN A 174 -18.49 -4.39 -11.56
CA GLN A 174 -19.33 -5.09 -12.54
C GLN A 174 -18.60 -6.30 -13.13
N MET A 175 -17.33 -6.13 -13.53
CA MET A 175 -16.50 -7.23 -14.01
C MET A 175 -16.28 -8.33 -12.94
N VAL A 176 -16.07 -7.97 -11.67
CA VAL A 176 -15.98 -8.94 -10.56
C VAL A 176 -17.29 -9.71 -10.37
N ASN A 177 -18.44 -9.03 -10.41
CA ASN A 177 -19.73 -9.63 -10.08
C ASN A 177 -20.40 -10.38 -11.25
N GLU A 178 -20.16 -9.94 -12.49
CA GLU A 178 -20.91 -10.40 -13.68
C GLU A 178 -20.08 -11.29 -14.62
N ALA A 179 -18.75 -11.25 -14.52
CA ALA A 179 -17.85 -11.88 -15.49
C ALA A 179 -16.65 -12.64 -14.89
N SER A 180 -16.54 -12.73 -13.56
CA SER A 180 -15.46 -13.45 -12.88
C SER A 180 -15.96 -14.76 -12.27
N LEU A 181 -15.10 -15.78 -12.17
CA LEU A 181 -15.45 -16.99 -11.43
C LEU A 181 -15.21 -16.79 -9.95
N ALA A 182 -16.23 -17.02 -9.14
CA ALA A 182 -16.13 -17.09 -7.70
C ALA A 182 -15.52 -18.42 -7.24
N TYR A 183 -14.95 -18.44 -6.02
CA TYR A 183 -14.60 -19.70 -5.37
C TYR A 183 -15.83 -20.62 -5.23
N GLY A 184 -15.73 -21.82 -5.80
CA GLY A 184 -16.84 -22.78 -5.96
C GLY A 184 -17.23 -23.02 -7.43
N ASP A 185 -17.03 -22.01 -8.29
CA ASP A 185 -17.40 -22.05 -9.72
C ASP A 185 -16.17 -22.09 -10.64
N LEU A 186 -14.97 -22.33 -10.07
CA LEU A 186 -13.67 -22.20 -10.75
C LEU A 186 -13.46 -23.15 -11.95
N ASP A 187 -14.25 -24.24 -12.00
CA ASP A 187 -14.23 -25.26 -13.05
C ASP A 187 -15.27 -25.03 -14.16
N ASP A 188 -16.00 -23.89 -14.17
CA ASP A 188 -17.03 -23.60 -15.19
C ASP A 188 -16.42 -23.53 -16.61
N PRO A 189 -16.77 -24.47 -17.52
CA PRO A 189 -16.22 -24.53 -18.87
C PRO A 189 -16.75 -23.40 -19.80
N SER A 190 -17.75 -22.63 -19.36
CA SER A 190 -18.28 -21.48 -20.09
C SER A 190 -17.35 -20.25 -19.97
N PHE A 191 -16.49 -20.21 -18.94
CA PHE A 191 -15.59 -19.11 -18.68
C PHE A 191 -14.49 -19.00 -19.75
N LYS A 192 -14.45 -17.84 -20.41
CA LYS A 192 -13.48 -17.54 -21.45
C LYS A 192 -12.77 -16.23 -21.12
N PRO A 193 -11.59 -16.27 -20.46
CA PRO A 193 -10.87 -15.06 -20.12
C PRO A 193 -10.42 -14.36 -21.40
N LYS A 194 -10.56 -13.04 -21.41
CA LYS A 194 -10.04 -12.18 -22.47
C LYS A 194 -8.51 -12.18 -22.38
N HIS A 195 -7.86 -12.84 -23.32
CA HIS A 195 -6.41 -12.84 -23.41
C HIS A 195 -5.90 -11.49 -23.96
N LEU A 196 -4.90 -10.91 -23.30
CA LEU A 196 -4.20 -9.72 -23.76
C LEU A 196 -2.79 -10.08 -24.20
N SER A 197 -2.55 -10.21 -25.50
CA SER A 197 -1.19 -10.36 -26.03
C SER A 197 -0.41 -9.04 -25.97
N TYR A 198 0.93 -9.12 -25.96
CA TYR A 198 1.78 -7.93 -26.10
C TYR A 198 1.65 -7.30 -27.47
N ILE A 199 1.53 -5.97 -27.52
CA ILE A 199 1.51 -5.20 -28.76
C ILE A 199 2.75 -4.29 -28.75
N PRO A 200 3.78 -4.56 -29.58
CA PRO A 200 4.97 -3.72 -29.67
C PRO A 200 4.61 -2.24 -29.93
N GLU A 201 5.37 -1.34 -29.31
CA GLU A 201 5.27 0.13 -29.44
C GLU A 201 3.91 0.75 -29.07
N LYS A 202 2.90 -0.03 -28.68
CA LYS A 202 1.62 0.49 -28.21
C LYS A 202 1.81 1.25 -26.89
N PRO A 203 1.45 2.55 -26.83
CA PRO A 203 1.52 3.30 -25.59
C PRO A 203 0.51 2.76 -24.57
N ALA A 204 0.91 2.78 -23.29
CA ALA A 204 0.10 2.36 -22.16
C ALA A 204 -0.07 3.55 -21.21
N GLU A 205 -1.30 4.05 -21.07
CA GLU A 205 -1.62 5.11 -20.13
C GLU A 205 -1.94 4.52 -18.75
N ILE A 206 -1.14 4.86 -17.74
CA ILE A 206 -1.32 4.38 -16.37
C ILE A 206 -1.78 5.53 -15.48
N ILE A 207 -3.05 5.49 -15.08
CA ILE A 207 -3.62 6.42 -14.12
C ILE A 207 -3.18 6.01 -12.72
N THR A 208 -2.66 6.95 -11.94
CA THR A 208 -2.06 6.68 -10.61
C THR A 208 -2.67 7.57 -9.53
N GLU A 209 -2.77 7.04 -8.31
CA GLU A 209 -3.29 7.78 -7.15
C GLU A 209 -2.46 9.04 -6.87
N LYS A 210 -3.09 10.22 -6.91
CA LYS A 210 -2.43 11.50 -6.55
C LYS A 210 -2.70 11.93 -5.11
N VAL A 211 -3.83 11.51 -4.55
CA VAL A 211 -4.19 11.61 -3.14
C VAL A 211 -4.61 10.22 -2.70
N ASN A 212 -4.01 9.70 -1.64
CA ASN A 212 -4.19 8.30 -1.23
C ASN A 212 -4.24 8.09 0.29
N PHE A 213 -3.92 9.12 1.06
CA PHE A 213 -4.02 9.26 2.51
C PHE A 213 -4.41 10.71 2.84
N PRO A 214 -5.19 10.97 3.90
CA PRO A 214 -5.53 12.32 4.30
C PRO A 214 -4.40 13.01 5.09
N LEU A 215 -4.29 14.34 4.93
CA LEU A 215 -3.45 15.17 5.81
C LEU A 215 -4.04 15.21 7.23
N VAL A 216 -5.35 15.42 7.31
CA VAL A 216 -6.22 15.23 8.47
C VAL A 216 -7.52 14.61 7.92
N MET A 217 -8.01 13.54 8.53
CA MET A 217 -9.09 12.71 8.00
C MET A 217 -10.46 13.39 8.16
N PRO A 218 -11.32 13.42 7.11
CA PRO A 218 -12.66 13.97 7.21
C PRO A 218 -13.51 13.26 8.28
N PRO A 219 -14.36 13.98 9.05
CA PRO A 219 -15.18 13.36 10.10
C PRO A 219 -16.16 12.30 9.60
N SER A 220 -16.58 12.36 8.34
CA SER A 220 -17.40 11.31 7.71
C SER A 220 -16.67 9.97 7.63
N GLU A 221 -15.37 9.99 7.35
CA GLU A 221 -14.53 8.80 7.27
C GLU A 221 -14.16 8.28 8.66
N VAL A 222 -13.80 9.17 9.60
CA VAL A 222 -13.60 8.79 11.01
C VAL A 222 -14.86 8.13 11.57
N ARG A 223 -16.03 8.73 11.34
CA ARG A 223 -17.31 8.18 11.80
C ARG A 223 -17.57 6.80 11.19
N LEU A 224 -17.40 6.64 9.87
CA LEU A 224 -17.56 5.35 9.20
C LEU A 224 -16.66 4.27 9.84
N LEU A 225 -15.36 4.53 9.97
CA LEU A 225 -14.40 3.58 10.51
C LEU A 225 -14.67 3.24 11.99
N THR A 226 -15.04 4.23 12.82
CA THR A 226 -15.44 3.99 14.22
C THR A 226 -16.74 3.18 14.34
N GLN A 227 -17.70 3.37 13.42
CA GLN A 227 -18.92 2.59 13.36
C GLN A 227 -18.66 1.16 12.88
N GLU A 228 -17.82 0.97 11.86
CA GLU A 228 -17.39 -0.36 11.39
C GLU A 228 -16.67 -1.15 12.49
N LEU A 229 -15.79 -0.51 13.27
CA LEU A 229 -15.13 -1.14 14.42
C LEU A 229 -16.11 -1.43 15.56
N SER A 230 -17.02 -0.51 15.86
CA SER A 230 -18.06 -0.73 16.87
C SER A 230 -18.96 -1.92 16.51
N ALA A 231 -19.37 -2.05 15.25
CA ALA A 231 -20.15 -3.18 14.76
C ALA A 231 -19.36 -4.51 14.84
N GLN A 232 -18.06 -4.50 14.58
CA GLN A 232 -17.20 -5.68 14.74
C GLN A 232 -17.13 -6.13 16.20
N ILE A 233 -16.89 -5.21 17.14
CA ILE A 233 -16.91 -5.50 18.58
C ILE A 233 -18.29 -6.04 19.01
N GLN A 234 -19.38 -5.47 18.48
CA GLN A 234 -20.75 -5.94 18.74
C GLN A 234 -21.04 -7.35 18.19
N SER A 235 -20.36 -7.76 17.13
CA SER A 235 -20.48 -9.11 16.55
C SER A 235 -19.57 -10.16 17.21
N ALA A 236 -18.59 -9.75 18.02
CA ALA A 236 -17.68 -10.65 18.71
C ALA A 236 -18.34 -11.35 19.92
N ALA A 237 -17.74 -12.44 20.39
CA ALA A 237 -18.34 -13.34 21.39
C ALA A 237 -18.64 -12.65 22.74
N ASP A 238 -17.82 -11.67 23.14
CA ASP A 238 -17.92 -10.92 24.40
C ASP A 238 -18.42 -9.47 24.21
N SER A 239 -19.27 -9.26 23.21
CA SER A 239 -19.80 -7.94 22.80
C SER A 239 -20.54 -7.17 23.89
N ALA A 240 -21.19 -7.87 24.83
CA ALA A 240 -21.96 -7.29 25.93
C ALA A 240 -21.13 -6.97 27.19
N SER A 241 -19.81 -7.18 27.17
CA SER A 241 -18.96 -6.89 28.34
C SER A 241 -18.83 -5.39 28.62
N GLU A 242 -18.58 -5.02 29.88
CA GLU A 242 -18.33 -3.61 30.27
C GLU A 242 -17.13 -3.01 29.52
N ALA A 243 -16.11 -3.82 29.24
CA ALA A 243 -14.95 -3.42 28.44
C ALA A 243 -15.35 -3.10 26.98
N SER A 244 -16.14 -3.97 26.34
CA SER A 244 -16.66 -3.76 24.97
C SER A 244 -17.53 -2.50 24.89
N LEU A 245 -18.45 -2.31 25.84
CA LEU A 245 -19.31 -1.12 25.90
C LEU A 245 -18.50 0.17 26.13
N THR A 246 -17.49 0.13 27.02
CA THR A 246 -16.59 1.26 27.27
C THR A 246 -15.78 1.60 26.02
N PHE A 247 -15.26 0.61 25.30
CA PHE A 247 -14.51 0.82 24.06
C PHE A 247 -15.39 1.42 22.96
N ILE A 248 -16.61 0.91 22.78
CA ILE A 248 -17.59 1.46 21.82
C ILE A 248 -17.94 2.91 22.19
N LYS A 249 -18.14 3.23 23.47
CA LYS A 249 -18.36 4.62 23.90
C LYS A 249 -17.17 5.52 23.52
N LEU A 250 -15.95 5.07 23.82
CA LEU A 250 -14.71 5.80 23.51
C LEU A 250 -14.54 6.08 22.01
N LEU A 251 -14.95 5.15 21.13
CA LEU A 251 -14.96 5.36 19.67
C LEU A 251 -15.97 6.43 19.25
N ASN A 252 -17.17 6.43 19.83
CA ASN A 252 -18.20 7.42 19.55
C ASN A 252 -17.80 8.82 20.05
N ASP A 253 -17.27 8.92 21.27
CA ASP A 253 -16.76 10.18 21.84
C ASP A 253 -15.67 10.76 20.92
N PHE A 254 -14.66 9.94 20.55
CA PHE A 254 -13.60 10.35 19.64
C PHE A 254 -14.11 10.87 18.28
N ALA A 255 -15.10 10.22 17.69
CA ALA A 255 -15.67 10.64 16.41
C ALA A 255 -16.41 12.00 16.51
N LEU A 256 -17.02 12.31 17.65
CA LEU A 256 -17.67 13.59 17.92
C LEU A 256 -16.64 14.71 18.17
N ASP A 257 -15.66 14.46 19.04
CA ASP A 257 -14.60 15.42 19.36
C ASP A 257 -13.74 15.73 18.12
N TRP A 258 -13.47 14.72 17.29
CA TRP A 258 -12.76 14.90 16.01
C TRP A 258 -13.56 15.77 15.03
N GLN A 259 -14.89 15.63 15.01
CA GLN A 259 -15.77 16.47 14.20
C GLN A 259 -15.78 17.92 14.68
N GLU A 260 -15.77 18.18 15.98
CA GLU A 260 -15.64 19.53 16.53
C GLU A 260 -14.32 20.18 16.09
N LEU A 261 -13.18 19.51 16.31
CA LEU A 261 -11.87 20.00 15.89
C LEU A 261 -11.78 20.24 14.39
N TRP A 262 -12.31 19.33 13.56
CA TRP A 262 -12.36 19.50 12.11
C TRP A 262 -13.22 20.69 11.69
N SER A 263 -14.35 20.91 12.36
CA SER A 263 -15.22 22.05 12.08
C SER A 263 -14.57 23.39 12.44
N GLN A 264 -13.63 23.39 13.39
CA GLN A 264 -12.86 24.58 13.78
C GLN A 264 -11.66 24.85 12.87
N PHE A 265 -10.90 23.82 12.48
CA PHE A 265 -9.57 23.99 11.87
C PHE A 265 -9.45 23.55 10.41
N GLY A 266 -10.31 22.64 9.92
CA GLY A 266 -9.99 21.90 8.70
C GLY A 266 -8.63 21.19 8.84
N ASP A 267 -7.88 21.09 7.74
CA ASP A 267 -6.54 20.49 7.70
C ASP A 267 -5.42 21.51 8.00
N ASP A 268 -5.79 22.73 8.42
CA ASP A 268 -4.86 23.78 8.77
C ASP A 268 -3.91 23.35 9.91
N LYS A 269 -2.65 23.75 9.76
CA LYS A 269 -1.56 23.46 10.69
C LYS A 269 -1.83 23.96 12.11
N ALA A 270 -2.66 25.00 12.29
CA ALA A 270 -3.07 25.51 13.58
C ALA A 270 -3.83 24.49 14.44
N GLY A 271 -4.59 23.56 13.81
CA GLY A 271 -5.34 22.53 14.52
C GLY A 271 -4.51 21.30 14.92
N TRP A 272 -3.30 21.16 14.39
CA TRP A 272 -2.55 19.90 14.44
C TRP A 272 -2.26 19.39 15.85
N ASP A 273 -1.84 20.28 16.76
CA ASP A 273 -1.58 19.90 18.16
C ASP A 273 -2.84 19.44 18.89
N ALA A 274 -4.02 19.97 18.53
CA ALA A 274 -5.29 19.54 19.11
C ALA A 274 -5.66 18.12 18.64
N PHE A 275 -5.58 17.85 17.33
CA PHE A 275 -5.80 16.50 16.78
C PHE A 275 -4.79 15.48 17.35
N HIS A 276 -3.51 15.86 17.50
CA HIS A 276 -2.50 15.00 18.11
C HIS A 276 -2.82 14.67 19.59
N ARG A 277 -3.24 15.65 20.39
CA ARG A 277 -3.65 15.41 21.79
C ARG A 277 -4.87 14.50 21.88
N LEU A 278 -5.90 14.74 21.06
CA LEU A 278 -7.11 13.92 21.05
C LEU A 278 -6.77 12.44 20.76
N ARG A 279 -6.01 12.16 19.69
CA ARG A 279 -5.56 10.78 19.38
C ARG A 279 -4.80 10.13 20.54
N GLN A 280 -3.89 10.86 21.18
CA GLN A 280 -3.12 10.34 22.32
C GLN A 280 -4.01 10.04 23.53
N GLN A 281 -4.97 10.91 23.84
CA GLN A 281 -5.93 10.71 24.93
C GLN A 281 -6.86 9.53 24.68
N THR A 282 -7.34 9.34 23.45
CA THR A 282 -8.16 8.17 23.08
C THR A 282 -7.34 6.88 23.15
N LEU A 283 -6.11 6.85 22.61
CA LEU A 283 -5.23 5.68 22.69
C LEU A 283 -4.87 5.31 24.13
N ALA A 284 -4.62 6.30 25.00
CA ALA A 284 -4.32 6.06 26.41
C ALA A 284 -5.52 5.47 27.18
N GLN A 285 -6.74 5.86 26.83
CA GLN A 285 -7.98 5.29 27.40
C GLN A 285 -8.31 3.90 26.82
N ALA A 286 -7.93 3.62 25.57
CA ALA A 286 -8.14 2.33 24.94
C ALA A 286 -7.14 1.25 25.42
N ALA A 287 -5.90 1.63 25.76
CA ALA A 287 -4.83 0.69 26.08
C ALA A 287 -5.15 -0.33 27.20
N PRO A 288 -5.81 0.02 28.33
CA PRO A 288 -6.21 -0.97 29.36
C PRO A 288 -7.21 -2.03 28.87
N LEU A 289 -7.89 -1.76 27.75
CA LEU A 289 -8.92 -2.63 27.17
C LEU A 289 -8.38 -3.55 26.07
N GLU A 290 -7.11 -3.40 25.66
CA GLU A 290 -6.53 -4.10 24.51
C GLU A 290 -6.67 -5.62 24.55
N GLN A 291 -6.45 -6.22 25.72
CA GLN A 291 -6.53 -7.68 25.93
C GLN A 291 -7.96 -8.16 26.26
N GLN A 292 -8.92 -7.23 26.38
CA GLN A 292 -10.29 -7.51 26.81
C GLN A 292 -11.30 -7.34 25.66
N VAL A 293 -10.99 -6.53 24.65
CA VAL A 293 -11.91 -6.17 23.56
C VAL A 293 -11.36 -6.66 22.23
N MET A 294 -11.97 -7.72 21.73
CA MET A 294 -11.61 -8.42 20.50
C MET A 294 -12.63 -8.15 19.39
N VAL A 295 -12.20 -8.22 18.13
CA VAL A 295 -13.09 -8.18 16.95
C VAL A 295 -13.26 -9.56 16.30
N ASP A 296 -12.31 -10.46 16.52
CA ASP A 296 -12.35 -11.87 16.16
C ASP A 296 -11.48 -12.68 17.15
N SER A 297 -11.29 -13.99 16.92
CA SER A 297 -10.52 -14.87 17.81
C SER A 297 -9.02 -14.58 17.91
N GLN A 298 -8.46 -13.72 17.06
CA GLN A 298 -7.04 -13.43 16.90
C GLN A 298 -6.71 -11.93 16.85
N THR A 299 -7.70 -11.05 16.63
CA THR A 299 -7.53 -9.59 16.47
C THR A 299 -8.15 -8.80 17.62
N SER A 300 -7.34 -7.99 18.31
CA SER A 300 -7.85 -6.98 19.26
C SER A 300 -8.43 -5.76 18.56
N ALA A 301 -9.46 -5.16 19.15
CA ALA A 301 -10.03 -3.90 18.65
C ALA A 301 -9.02 -2.76 18.65
N MET A 302 -8.06 -2.77 19.59
CA MET A 302 -6.94 -1.83 19.63
C MET A 302 -6.07 -1.89 18.36
N LYS A 303 -5.84 -3.09 17.81
CA LYS A 303 -5.06 -3.28 16.58
C LYS A 303 -5.73 -2.58 15.39
N ILE A 304 -7.05 -2.75 15.24
CA ILE A 304 -7.85 -2.03 14.22
C ILE A 304 -7.81 -0.52 14.48
N LEU A 305 -8.07 -0.08 15.72
CA LEU A 305 -8.07 1.33 16.11
C LEU A 305 -6.74 2.02 15.74
N VAL A 306 -5.60 1.37 15.98
CA VAL A 306 -4.27 1.92 15.64
C VAL A 306 -4.05 1.98 14.13
N HIS A 307 -4.26 0.87 13.42
CA HIS A 307 -3.83 0.74 12.01
C HIS A 307 -4.79 1.32 10.98
N LEU A 308 -6.08 1.44 11.31
CA LEU A 308 -7.13 1.92 10.40
C LEU A 308 -7.68 3.29 10.76
N ILE A 309 -7.57 3.72 12.03
CA ILE A 309 -8.12 5.01 12.49
C ILE A 309 -6.99 5.92 12.94
N MET A 310 -6.36 5.66 14.08
CA MET A 310 -5.46 6.61 14.75
C MET A 310 -4.19 6.94 13.97
N GLY A 311 -3.56 5.94 13.35
CA GLY A 311 -2.40 6.11 12.48
C GLY A 311 -2.68 6.93 11.21
N PRO A 312 -3.67 6.56 10.38
CA PRO A 312 -4.01 7.29 9.14
C PRO A 312 -4.81 8.58 9.36
N ALA A 313 -5.49 8.77 10.49
CA ALA A 313 -6.36 9.92 10.76
C ALA A 313 -5.67 11.29 10.56
N MET A 314 -4.34 11.34 10.62
CA MET A 314 -3.59 12.55 10.31
C MET A 314 -2.15 12.20 9.95
N SER A 315 -1.68 12.74 8.82
CA SER A 315 -0.39 12.46 8.17
C SER A 315 0.38 13.76 7.85
N PRO A 316 0.95 14.45 8.86
CA PRO A 316 1.60 15.76 8.72
C PRO A 316 2.72 15.80 7.67
N GLU A 317 3.38 14.67 7.44
CA GLU A 317 4.41 14.45 6.42
C GLU A 317 3.94 14.84 5.00
N LEU A 318 2.65 14.70 4.69
CA LEU A 318 2.10 15.02 3.37
C LEU A 318 2.09 16.53 3.06
N ALA A 319 2.03 17.39 4.08
CA ALA A 319 2.03 18.85 3.88
C ALA A 319 3.33 19.37 3.26
N GLN A 320 4.45 18.65 3.42
CA GLN A 320 5.73 19.04 2.82
C GLN A 320 5.78 18.71 1.32
N VAL A 321 5.07 17.67 0.88
CA VAL A 321 5.07 17.24 -0.53
C VAL A 321 4.33 18.23 -1.42
N ASN A 322 3.26 18.85 -0.91
CA ASN A 322 2.44 19.81 -1.67
C ASN A 322 3.10 21.19 -1.88
N THR A 323 4.24 21.49 -1.22
CA THR A 323 4.97 22.76 -1.44
C THR A 323 6.10 22.64 -2.48
N ALA A 324 6.48 21.42 -2.86
CA ALA A 324 7.43 21.16 -3.94
C ALA A 324 6.70 21.14 -5.29
N ALA A 325 6.49 22.32 -5.89
CA ALA A 325 6.06 22.41 -7.29
C ALA A 325 6.99 21.58 -8.20
N PRO A 326 6.48 20.94 -9.26
CA PRO A 326 7.32 20.17 -10.17
C PRO A 326 8.39 21.07 -10.77
N GLN A 327 9.66 20.77 -10.49
CA GLN A 327 10.77 21.48 -11.10
C GLN A 327 10.65 21.30 -12.62
N SER A 328 10.57 22.43 -13.33
CA SER A 328 10.46 22.45 -14.78
C SER A 328 11.61 21.68 -15.41
N ALA A 329 11.29 20.87 -16.43
CA ALA A 329 12.29 20.10 -17.16
C ALA A 329 13.42 21.02 -17.66
N PRO A 330 14.70 20.58 -17.58
CA PRO A 330 15.82 21.40 -17.97
C PRO A 330 15.72 21.73 -19.46
N THR A 331 15.57 23.02 -19.77
CA THR A 331 15.51 23.52 -21.15
C THR A 331 16.82 23.19 -21.87
N PRO A 332 16.80 22.62 -23.09
CA PRO A 332 18.02 22.36 -23.84
C PRO A 332 18.72 23.69 -24.16
N SER A 333 19.99 23.82 -23.77
CA SER A 333 20.79 25.00 -24.08
C SER A 333 21.09 25.06 -25.59
N PRO A 334 21.03 26.25 -26.22
CA PRO A 334 21.38 26.39 -27.63
C PRO A 334 22.90 26.17 -27.87
N PRO A 335 23.31 25.77 -29.07
CA PRO A 335 24.70 25.44 -29.37
C PRO A 335 25.61 26.67 -29.35
N LEU A 336 26.86 26.49 -28.90
CA LEU A 336 27.87 27.54 -28.89
C LEU A 336 28.23 28.01 -30.30
N SER A 337 28.02 29.30 -30.56
CA SER A 337 28.76 30.04 -31.60
C SER A 337 30.04 30.63 -31.00
N ALA A 338 31.06 30.78 -31.85
CA ALA A 338 32.44 31.06 -31.41
C ALA A 338 32.86 32.53 -31.49
N GLN A 339 33.97 32.85 -30.80
CA GLN A 339 34.72 34.13 -30.81
C GLN A 339 34.03 35.27 -30.01
N THR A 340 34.70 36.18 -29.28
CA THR A 340 36.13 36.58 -29.15
C THR A 340 36.51 36.93 -27.69
N ARG A 341 37.81 37.03 -27.38
CA ARG A 341 38.40 37.71 -26.18
C ARG A 341 38.78 39.18 -26.52
N PRO A 342 39.14 40.09 -25.58
CA PRO A 342 39.48 39.96 -24.14
C PRO A 342 38.60 40.89 -23.24
N ALA A 343 38.88 41.38 -22.00
CA ALA A 343 40.06 41.34 -21.11
C ALA A 343 39.72 41.57 -19.59
N THR A 344 40.59 41.04 -18.71
CA THR A 344 41.01 41.55 -17.36
C THR A 344 40.04 41.81 -16.18
N SER A 345 40.61 41.54 -14.98
CA SER A 345 40.17 41.82 -13.59
C SER A 345 39.02 40.95 -13.02
N SER A 346 38.90 40.70 -11.70
CA SER A 346 39.89 40.45 -10.61
C SER A 346 39.13 40.01 -9.33
N GLN A 347 39.78 39.29 -8.40
CA GLN A 347 39.27 38.86 -7.07
C GLN A 347 38.16 37.77 -7.14
N ALA A 348 38.25 36.59 -6.51
CA ALA A 348 38.64 36.13 -5.16
C ALA A 348 37.43 35.97 -4.21
N GLY A 349 37.11 34.73 -3.80
CA GLY A 349 36.10 34.47 -2.77
C GLY A 349 35.53 33.04 -2.72
N SER A 350 35.95 32.29 -1.69
CA SER A 350 35.24 31.17 -1.03
C SER A 350 34.80 29.93 -1.84
N ALA A 351 35.34 28.76 -1.46
CA ALA A 351 34.81 27.46 -1.88
C ALA A 351 33.54 27.09 -1.11
N MET A 352 32.41 26.87 -1.80
CA MET A 352 31.22 26.27 -1.20
C MET A 352 31.36 24.75 -1.09
N LYS A 353 31.34 24.26 0.15
CA LYS A 353 31.32 22.84 0.51
C LYS A 353 29.96 22.25 0.11
N LYS A 354 29.94 21.22 -0.74
CA LYS A 354 28.71 20.47 -1.07
C LYS A 354 28.04 19.98 0.22
N LEU A 355 26.78 20.37 0.46
CA LEU A 355 25.95 19.68 1.45
C LEU A 355 25.73 18.25 0.97
N GLN A 356 25.96 17.28 1.86
CA GLN A 356 25.52 15.91 1.69
C GLN A 356 24.03 15.81 2.07
N PRO A 357 23.24 14.93 1.46
CA PRO A 357 21.87 14.68 1.90
C PRO A 357 21.87 14.08 3.31
N GLU A 358 21.00 14.61 4.19
CA GLU A 358 20.83 14.14 5.57
C GLU A 358 20.46 12.64 5.61
N PRO A 359 21.08 11.82 6.47
CA PRO A 359 20.75 10.41 6.61
C PRO A 359 19.38 10.23 7.28
N GLY A 360 18.55 9.35 6.71
CA GLY A 360 17.19 9.07 7.19
C GLY A 360 17.11 8.60 8.64
N LEU A 361 15.92 8.73 9.24
CA LEU A 361 15.66 8.51 10.67
C LEU A 361 16.11 7.11 11.14
N THR A 362 17.20 7.06 11.91
CA THR A 362 17.73 5.81 12.47
C THR A 362 17.16 5.53 13.87
N ARG A 363 17.28 4.28 14.33
CA ARG A 363 16.91 3.88 15.72
C ARG A 363 17.61 4.71 16.82
N ASN A 364 18.75 5.31 16.52
CA ASN A 364 19.52 6.15 17.46
C ASN A 364 19.33 7.67 17.25
N SER A 365 18.66 8.09 16.17
CA SER A 365 18.35 9.50 15.90
C SER A 365 17.44 10.10 16.98
N PRO A 366 17.45 11.43 17.19
CA PRO A 366 16.45 12.10 18.01
C PRO A 366 15.03 11.76 17.53
N CYS A 367 14.11 11.51 18.46
CA CYS A 367 12.74 11.17 18.09
C CYS A 367 12.02 12.42 17.54
N PRO A 368 11.40 12.36 16.34
CA PRO A 368 10.86 13.55 15.67
C PRO A 368 9.62 14.15 16.36
N CYS A 369 9.08 13.48 17.39
CA CYS A 369 8.00 14.00 18.24
C CYS A 369 8.44 15.07 19.27
N GLY A 370 9.69 15.54 19.24
CA GLY A 370 10.18 16.58 20.15
C GLY A 370 10.43 16.15 21.60
N SER A 371 10.27 14.86 21.94
CA SER A 371 10.37 14.35 23.32
C SER A 371 11.78 14.36 23.94
N GLY A 372 12.82 14.79 23.21
CA GLY A 372 14.22 14.74 23.62
C GLY A 372 14.84 13.33 23.70
N LYS A 373 14.03 12.26 23.55
CA LYS A 373 14.48 10.87 23.58
C LYS A 373 14.99 10.39 22.22
N LYS A 374 15.81 9.34 22.19
CA LYS A 374 16.17 8.63 20.94
C LYS A 374 14.96 7.85 20.41
N TYR A 375 14.84 7.71 19.08
CA TYR A 375 13.69 7.07 18.44
C TYR A 375 13.34 5.70 19.06
N LYS A 376 14.32 4.81 19.25
CA LYS A 376 14.13 3.49 19.89
C LYS A 376 13.66 3.48 21.36
N GLN A 377 13.65 4.63 22.04
CA GLN A 377 13.21 4.82 23.43
C GLN A 377 11.92 5.66 23.51
N CYS A 378 11.22 5.76 22.38
CA CYS A 378 9.96 6.47 22.19
C CYS A 378 9.19 5.72 21.09
N HIS A 379 8.84 6.37 19.97
CA HIS A 379 8.04 5.79 18.89
C HIS A 379 8.65 4.56 18.18
N GLY A 380 9.94 4.28 18.38
CA GLY A 380 10.63 3.07 17.89
C GLY A 380 10.87 2.01 18.97
N GLN A 381 10.19 2.07 20.13
CA GLN A 381 10.17 0.96 21.07
C GLN A 381 9.52 -0.26 20.40
N LEU A 382 10.24 -1.38 20.44
CA LEU A 382 9.70 -2.70 20.20
C LEU A 382 9.66 -3.37 21.58
N ASN A 383 8.51 -3.89 21.96
CA ASN A 383 8.37 -4.79 23.12
C ASN A 383 8.82 -6.20 22.71
#